data_AF-X0XIE5-F1
#
_entry.id   AF-X0XIE5-F1
#
_cell.length_a   1.000
_cell.length_b   1.000
_cell.length_c   1.000
_cell.angle_alpha   90.00
_cell.angle_beta   90.00
_cell.angle_gamma   90.00
#
_symmetry.space_group_name_H-M   'P 1'
#
loop_
_entity.id
_entity.type
_entity.pdbx_description
1 polymer ?
#
loop_
_entity_poly.entity_id
_entity_poly.type
_entity_poly.pdbx_seq_one_letter_code
_entity_poly.pdbx_strand_id
1 'polypeptide(L)'
;EEFIDRYPDLLRDFIEDEYFLTDQFLSYDRSKGSIIVSLKSEAIAGDVVESLEEIAQNEERLVISLAGNEIIKDTLWNYLIRIIFILPPCAIILVLLVFFLIIRSRKFTIMAVIPAGLAVLWTLGTIFWSGQKLNLVTVISPIFVLVMGSAYGLHYVSHFMDNIPRYSDRRQLTVETMRMVGTPIFLATITTMAGFASLAWTELPAMRQ
;
A
#
# COMPACT_ATOMS: atom_id res chain seq x y z
N GLU A 1 -25.42 34.28 -5.87
CA GLU A 1 -24.75 35.46 -5.28
C GLU A 1 -25.74 36.51 -4.77
N GLU A 2 -26.72 36.96 -5.56
CA GLU A 2 -27.62 38.07 -5.17
C GLU A 2 -28.47 37.92 -3.88
N PHE A 3 -28.75 36.73 -3.37
CA PHE A 3 -29.60 36.56 -2.17
C PHE A 3 -28.82 36.75 -0.86
N ILE A 4 -27.59 36.21 -0.80
CA ILE A 4 -26.75 36.24 0.40
C ILE A 4 -26.26 37.67 0.65
N ASP A 5 -25.86 38.38 -0.40
CA ASP A 5 -25.40 39.77 -0.29
C ASP A 5 -26.53 40.76 0.05
N ARG A 6 -27.78 40.41 -0.27
CA ARG A 6 -28.93 41.31 -0.10
C ARG A 6 -29.62 41.16 1.26
N TYR A 7 -29.42 40.04 1.97
CA TYR A 7 -30.06 39.77 3.27
C TYR A 7 -29.12 39.06 4.27
N PRO A 8 -27.94 39.62 4.58
CA PRO A 8 -26.99 38.99 5.50
C PRO A 8 -27.54 38.87 6.93
N ASP A 9 -28.28 39.88 7.40
CA ASP A 9 -28.86 39.90 8.75
C ASP A 9 -29.99 38.87 8.91
N LEU A 10 -30.78 38.68 7.85
CA LEU A 10 -31.90 37.73 7.83
C LEU A 10 -31.38 36.28 7.82
N LEU A 11 -30.26 36.03 7.14
CA LEU A 11 -29.55 34.76 7.15
C LEU A 11 -28.92 34.48 8.52
N ARG A 12 -28.40 35.52 9.19
CA ARG A 12 -27.83 35.43 10.52
C ARG A 12 -28.90 35.14 11.57
N ASP A 13 -30.00 35.88 11.58
CA ASP A 13 -31.13 35.65 12.49
C ASP A 13 -31.76 34.27 12.22
N PHE A 14 -31.88 33.86 10.96
CA PHE A 14 -32.40 32.52 10.62
C PHE A 14 -31.50 31.38 11.13
N ILE A 15 -30.17 31.57 11.11
CA ILE A 15 -29.21 30.61 11.67
C ILE A 15 -29.19 30.70 13.20
N GLU A 16 -29.25 31.88 13.81
CA GLU A 16 -29.10 32.04 15.25
C GLU A 16 -30.38 31.72 16.05
N ASP A 17 -31.57 31.99 15.51
CA ASP A 17 -32.84 31.95 16.27
C ASP A 17 -33.82 30.83 15.90
N GLU A 18 -33.81 30.31 14.66
CA GLU A 18 -34.95 29.49 14.16
C GLU A 18 -34.69 27.97 14.02
N TYR A 19 -33.43 27.50 14.07
CA TYR A 19 -33.13 26.06 13.98
C TYR A 19 -32.07 25.59 14.97
N PHE A 20 -32.41 24.57 15.76
CA PHE A 20 -31.53 23.75 16.64
C PHE A 20 -30.32 23.11 15.91
N LEU A 21 -30.22 23.28 14.58
CA LEU A 21 -29.15 22.73 13.75
C LEU A 21 -27.84 23.53 13.86
N THR A 22 -27.89 24.77 14.33
CA THR A 22 -26.69 25.64 14.43
C THR A 22 -25.65 25.07 15.39
N ASP A 23 -26.10 24.44 16.48
CA ASP A 23 -25.24 23.70 17.42
C ASP A 23 -24.65 22.40 16.81
N GLN A 24 -25.20 21.89 15.69
CA GLN A 24 -24.62 20.73 14.98
C GLN A 24 -23.53 21.13 13.99
N PHE A 25 -23.56 22.36 13.47
CA PHE A 25 -22.63 22.82 12.43
C PHE A 25 -21.56 23.80 12.94
N LEU A 26 -21.81 24.50 14.04
CA LEU A 26 -20.86 25.40 14.69
C LEU A 26 -20.35 24.80 16.01
N SER A 27 -19.08 25.02 16.33
CA SER A 27 -18.53 24.65 17.63
C SER A 27 -19.12 25.51 18.75
N TYR A 28 -19.14 24.98 19.97
CA TYR A 28 -19.68 25.67 21.16
C TYR A 28 -19.01 27.04 21.42
N ASP A 29 -17.72 27.17 21.10
CA ASP A 29 -16.96 28.42 21.18
C ASP A 29 -17.04 29.30 19.92
N ARG A 30 -17.86 28.90 18.93
CA ARG A 30 -18.04 29.52 17.62
C ARG A 30 -16.74 29.72 16.83
N SER A 31 -15.67 29.02 17.20
CA SER A 31 -14.36 29.11 16.51
C SER A 31 -14.30 28.27 15.24
N LYS A 32 -15.22 27.32 15.05
CA LYS A 32 -15.26 26.39 13.91
C LYS A 32 -16.67 26.25 13.38
N GLY A 33 -16.77 26.10 12.07
CA GLY A 33 -18.01 25.77 11.37
C GLY A 33 -17.78 24.64 10.37
N SER A 34 -18.85 23.92 10.02
CA SER A 34 -18.83 22.89 8.99
C SER A 34 -19.88 23.17 7.92
N ILE A 35 -19.50 22.94 6.67
CA ILE A 35 -20.37 23.07 5.50
C ILE A 35 -20.45 21.70 4.85
N ILE A 36 -21.66 21.15 4.75
CA ILE A 36 -21.89 19.88 4.06
C ILE A 36 -22.19 20.16 2.60
N VAL A 37 -21.31 19.69 1.72
CA VAL A 37 -21.52 19.74 0.26
C VAL A 37 -21.96 18.37 -0.23
N SER A 38 -23.15 18.30 -0.81
CA SER A 38 -23.63 17.09 -1.48
C SER A 38 -23.17 17.08 -2.93
N LEU A 39 -22.34 16.11 -3.29
CA LEU A 39 -21.80 15.96 -4.64
C LEU A 39 -22.78 15.20 -5.54
N LYS A 40 -22.78 15.52 -6.84
CA LYS A 40 -23.49 14.71 -7.83
C LYS A 40 -22.85 13.32 -7.90
N SER A 41 -23.68 12.29 -8.09
CA SER A 41 -23.26 10.87 -8.07
C SER A 41 -22.21 10.49 -9.14
N GLU A 42 -22.04 11.28 -10.19
CA GLU A 42 -21.11 11.05 -11.30
C GLU A 42 -19.83 11.89 -11.21
N ALA A 43 -19.68 12.70 -10.16
CA ALA A 43 -18.51 13.55 -10.02
C ALA A 43 -17.24 12.72 -9.75
N ILE A 44 -16.17 12.99 -10.49
CA ILE A 44 -14.87 12.34 -10.31
C ILE A 44 -14.25 12.88 -9.01
N ALA A 45 -13.91 12.00 -8.08
CA ALA A 45 -13.41 12.38 -6.76
C ALA A 45 -12.20 13.31 -6.81
N GLY A 46 -11.24 13.03 -7.70
CA GLY A 46 -10.03 13.86 -7.88
C GLY A 46 -10.36 15.29 -8.30
N ASP A 47 -11.13 15.46 -9.38
CA ASP A 47 -11.52 16.78 -9.90
C ASP A 47 -12.29 17.62 -8.86
N VAL A 48 -13.14 16.95 -8.07
CA VAL A 48 -13.89 17.61 -6.98
C VAL A 48 -12.95 18.05 -5.87
N VAL A 49 -12.01 17.20 -5.45
CA VAL A 49 -11.04 17.53 -4.40
C VAL A 49 -10.16 18.69 -4.86
N GLU A 50 -9.66 18.67 -6.09
CA GLU A 50 -8.83 19.73 -6.66
C GLU A 50 -9.59 21.07 -6.72
N SER A 51 -10.85 21.05 -7.17
CA SER A 51 -11.70 22.25 -7.20
C SER A 51 -11.98 22.78 -5.79
N LEU A 52 -12.20 21.90 -4.81
CA LEU A 52 -12.43 22.29 -3.42
C LEU A 52 -11.15 22.81 -2.76
N GLU A 53 -9.99 22.25 -3.09
CA GLU A 53 -8.68 22.73 -2.65
C GLU A 53 -8.37 24.11 -3.22
N GLU A 54 -8.69 24.35 -4.49
CA GLU A 54 -8.52 25.68 -5.11
C GLU A 54 -9.38 26.74 -4.44
N ILE A 55 -10.64 26.43 -4.12
CA ILE A 55 -11.53 27.31 -3.35
C ILE A 55 -10.97 27.53 -1.94
N ALA A 56 -10.49 26.48 -1.28
CA ALA A 56 -9.93 26.54 0.06
C ALA A 56 -8.64 27.38 0.13
N GLN A 57 -7.79 27.31 -0.89
CA GLN A 57 -6.53 28.06 -0.97
C GLN A 57 -6.73 29.54 -1.33
N ASN A 58 -7.80 29.86 -2.07
CA ASN A 58 -8.13 31.24 -2.42
C ASN A 58 -8.79 32.04 -1.26
N GLU A 59 -9.12 31.39 -0.15
CA GLU A 59 -9.67 32.05 1.04
C GLU A 59 -8.60 32.35 2.08
N GLU A 60 -8.15 33.60 2.14
CA GLU A 60 -7.12 34.03 3.10
C GLU A 60 -7.65 34.26 4.54
N ARG A 61 -8.98 34.37 4.71
CA ARG A 61 -9.59 34.73 6.01
C ARG A 61 -9.91 33.53 6.89
N LEU A 62 -10.07 32.35 6.31
CA LEU A 62 -10.56 31.16 7.00
C LEU A 62 -9.65 29.98 6.69
N VAL A 63 -9.31 29.21 7.72
CA VAL A 63 -8.61 27.93 7.54
C VAL A 63 -9.64 26.87 7.17
N ILE A 64 -9.76 26.59 5.87
CA ILE A 64 -10.70 25.59 5.35
C ILE A 64 -10.03 24.22 5.37
N SER A 65 -10.63 23.27 6.09
CA SER A 65 -10.21 21.86 6.12
C SER A 65 -11.23 21.00 5.39
N LEU A 66 -10.77 20.28 4.38
CA LEU A 66 -11.60 19.40 3.58
C LEU A 66 -11.69 18.02 4.25
N ALA A 67 -12.90 17.51 4.46
CA ALA A 67 -13.14 16.17 4.96
C ALA A 67 -14.35 15.52 4.25
N GLY A 68 -14.34 14.20 4.14
CA GLY A 68 -15.42 13.46 3.48
C GLY A 68 -14.93 12.20 2.76
N ASN A 69 -15.87 11.36 2.34
CA ASN A 69 -15.55 10.06 1.76
C ASN A 69 -14.73 10.15 0.47
N GLU A 70 -14.99 11.17 -0.36
CA GLU A 70 -14.26 11.36 -1.63
C GLU A 70 -12.81 11.83 -1.40
N ILE A 71 -12.60 12.75 -0.45
CA ILE A 71 -11.26 13.19 -0.04
C ILE A 71 -10.46 12.03 0.56
N ILE A 72 -11.09 11.22 1.41
CA ILE A 72 -10.47 10.03 2.00
C ILE A 72 -10.09 9.02 0.90
N LYS A 73 -10.98 8.75 -0.06
CA LYS A 73 -10.69 7.85 -1.18
C LYS A 73 -9.52 8.33 -2.02
N ASP A 74 -9.51 9.61 -2.43
CA ASP A 74 -8.43 10.18 -3.24
C ASP A 74 -7.08 10.10 -2.50
N THR A 75 -7.08 10.55 -1.25
CA THR A 75 -5.91 10.49 -0.37
C THR A 75 -5.41 9.04 -0.23
N LEU A 76 -6.31 8.09 0.03
CA LEU A 76 -5.96 6.66 0.12
C LEU A 76 -5.38 6.12 -1.19
N TRP A 77 -5.97 6.45 -2.33
CA TRP A 77 -5.45 6.04 -3.64
C TRP A 77 -4.00 6.51 -3.84
N ASN A 78 -3.74 7.78 -3.56
CA ASN A 78 -2.40 8.37 -3.64
C ASN A 78 -1.42 7.68 -2.69
N TYR A 79 -1.83 7.36 -1.46
CA TYR A 79 -1.01 6.59 -0.52
C TYR A 79 -0.73 5.17 -1.01
N LEU A 80 -1.73 4.44 -1.51
CA LEU A 80 -1.58 3.07 -2.00
C LEU A 80 -0.61 3.00 -3.19
N ILE A 81 -0.75 3.91 -4.15
CA ILE A 81 0.18 4.04 -5.28
C ILE A 81 1.60 4.34 -4.79
N ARG A 82 1.74 5.31 -3.88
CA ARG A 82 3.04 5.67 -3.30
C ARG A 82 3.71 4.49 -2.61
N ILE A 83 2.95 3.66 -1.90
CA ILE A 83 3.47 2.45 -1.27
C ILE A 83 4.00 1.47 -2.33
N ILE A 84 3.25 1.18 -3.39
CA ILE A 84 3.70 0.27 -4.46
C ILE A 84 5.03 0.71 -5.08
N PHE A 85 5.23 2.01 -5.27
CA PHE A 85 6.44 2.50 -5.94
C PHE A 85 7.63 2.72 -5.00
N ILE A 86 7.41 3.03 -3.72
CA ILE A 86 8.50 3.34 -2.77
C ILE A 86 8.91 2.14 -1.93
N LEU A 87 7.95 1.37 -1.40
CA LEU A 87 8.26 0.35 -0.40
C LEU A 87 9.03 -0.86 -0.97
N PRO A 88 8.65 -1.44 -2.13
CA PRO A 88 9.39 -2.55 -2.73
C PRO A 88 10.89 -2.26 -3.00
N PRO A 89 11.30 -1.14 -3.64
CA PRO A 89 12.73 -0.87 -3.82
C PRO A 89 13.45 -0.64 -2.49
N CYS A 90 12.83 0.04 -1.52
CA CYS A 90 13.39 0.15 -0.17
C CYS A 90 13.61 -1.23 0.49
N ALA A 91 12.64 -2.13 0.36
CA ALA A 91 12.74 -3.49 0.89
C ALA A 91 13.84 -4.30 0.18
N ILE A 92 13.98 -4.17 -1.14
CA ILE A 92 15.07 -4.82 -1.90
C ILE A 92 16.44 -4.35 -1.39
N ILE A 93 16.62 -3.03 -1.21
CA ILE A 93 17.87 -2.47 -0.69
C ILE A 93 18.16 -3.01 0.71
N LEU A 94 17.14 -3.05 1.57
CA LEU A 94 17.28 -3.56 2.93
C LEU A 94 17.66 -5.04 2.95
N VAL A 95 16.99 -5.88 2.16
CA VAL A 95 17.28 -7.32 2.05
C VAL A 95 18.70 -7.53 1.51
N LEU A 96 19.09 -6.82 0.46
CA LEU A 96 20.45 -6.88 -0.09
C LEU A 96 21.49 -6.50 0.96
N LEU A 97 21.25 -5.45 1.74
CA LEU A 97 22.15 -5.01 2.81
C LEU A 97 22.28 -6.09 3.88
N VAL A 98 21.17 -6.61 4.40
CA VAL A 98 21.17 -7.63 5.44
C VAL A 98 21.85 -8.91 4.96
N PHE A 99 21.53 -9.39 3.77
CA PHE A 99 22.13 -10.60 3.21
C PHE A 99 23.61 -10.40 2.91
N PHE A 100 24.01 -9.22 2.45
CA PHE A 100 25.42 -8.90 2.26
C PHE A 100 26.19 -8.93 3.58
N LEU A 101 25.61 -8.46 4.68
CA LEU A 101 26.25 -8.54 6.01
C LEU A 101 26.44 -9.98 6.49
N ILE A 102 25.47 -10.87 6.20
CA ILE A 102 25.50 -12.28 6.58
C ILE A 102 26.50 -13.06 5.71
N ILE A 103 26.35 -12.96 4.39
CA ILE A 103 27.10 -13.78 3.42
C ILE A 103 28.50 -13.19 3.14
N ARG A 104 28.67 -11.87 3.27
CA ARG A 104 29.88 -11.10 2.95
C ARG A 104 30.38 -11.25 1.50
N SER A 105 29.53 -11.73 0.59
CA SER A 105 29.84 -11.85 -0.84
C SER A 105 28.74 -11.24 -1.69
N ARG A 106 29.10 -10.20 -2.47
CA ARG A 106 28.16 -9.48 -3.35
C ARG A 106 27.51 -10.39 -4.38
N LYS A 107 28.30 -11.29 -5.00
CA LYS A 107 27.81 -12.20 -6.05
C LYS A 107 26.74 -13.14 -5.50
N PHE A 108 27.00 -13.77 -4.36
CA PHE A 108 26.08 -14.71 -3.72
C PHE A 108 24.86 -14.02 -3.13
N THR A 109 25.02 -12.80 -2.59
CA THR A 109 23.92 -11.97 -2.12
C THR A 109 22.92 -11.68 -3.24
N ILE A 110 23.42 -11.23 -4.41
CA ILE A 110 22.55 -10.95 -5.56
C ILE A 110 21.87 -12.24 -6.04
N MET A 111 22.59 -13.35 -6.12
CA MET A 111 22.03 -14.65 -6.51
C MET A 111 20.89 -15.11 -5.57
N ALA A 112 20.99 -14.83 -4.27
CA ALA A 112 19.94 -15.17 -3.30
C ALA A 112 18.65 -14.34 -3.51
N VAL A 113 18.77 -13.08 -3.97
CA VAL A 113 17.62 -12.16 -4.07
C VAL A 113 16.96 -12.22 -5.45
N ILE A 114 17.69 -12.57 -6.52
CA ILE A 114 17.16 -12.60 -7.89
C ILE A 114 15.82 -13.37 -8.01
N PRO A 115 15.68 -14.62 -7.50
CA PRO A 115 14.43 -15.36 -7.64
C PRO A 115 13.24 -14.64 -7.00
N ALA A 116 13.46 -14.03 -5.83
CA ALA A 116 12.45 -13.25 -5.14
C ALA A 116 12.09 -11.97 -5.90
N GLY A 117 13.09 -11.27 -6.45
CA GLY A 117 12.85 -10.09 -7.29
C GLY A 117 12.02 -10.41 -8.54
N LEU A 118 12.25 -11.55 -9.18
CA LEU A 118 11.43 -12.02 -10.30
C LEU A 118 9.99 -12.32 -9.85
N ALA A 119 9.81 -12.93 -8.67
CA ALA A 119 8.49 -13.17 -8.10
C ALA A 119 7.74 -11.87 -7.79
N VAL A 120 8.45 -10.84 -7.29
CA VAL A 120 7.90 -9.49 -7.09
C VAL A 120 7.41 -8.88 -8.40
N LEU A 121 8.22 -8.96 -9.46
CA LEU A 121 7.84 -8.46 -10.78
C LEU A 121 6.58 -9.17 -11.30
N TRP A 122 6.50 -10.49 -11.15
CA TRP A 122 5.29 -11.25 -11.48
C TRP A 122 4.09 -10.84 -10.64
N THR A 123 4.27 -10.65 -9.33
CA THR A 123 3.21 -10.23 -8.41
C THR A 123 2.65 -8.86 -8.80
N LEU A 124 3.53 -7.88 -9.05
CA LEU A 124 3.11 -6.56 -9.54
C LEU A 124 2.41 -6.67 -10.89
N GLY A 125 2.96 -7.45 -11.82
CA GLY A 125 2.34 -7.73 -13.11
C GLY A 125 0.92 -8.28 -12.97
N THR A 126 0.70 -9.25 -12.07
CA THR A 126 -0.62 -9.82 -11.83
C THR A 126 -1.59 -8.84 -11.18
N ILE A 127 -1.12 -7.99 -10.26
CA ILE A 127 -1.96 -6.97 -9.62
C ILE A 127 -2.50 -6.01 -10.67
N PHE A 128 -1.62 -5.44 -11.49
CA PHE A 128 -2.02 -4.49 -12.55
C PHE A 128 -2.82 -5.15 -13.67
N TRP A 129 -2.51 -6.41 -14.01
CA TRP A 129 -3.23 -7.15 -15.04
C TRP A 129 -4.65 -7.55 -14.61
N SER A 130 -4.89 -7.77 -13.31
CA SER A 130 -6.21 -8.17 -12.79
C SER A 130 -7.30 -7.11 -12.98
N GLY A 131 -6.93 -5.83 -13.18
CA GLY A 131 -7.86 -4.71 -13.26
C GLY A 131 -8.66 -4.45 -11.98
N GLN A 132 -8.33 -5.13 -10.87
CA GLN A 132 -9.00 -4.96 -9.58
C GLN A 132 -8.60 -3.64 -8.94
N LYS A 133 -9.48 -3.11 -8.08
CA LYS A 133 -9.16 -1.93 -7.28
C LYS A 133 -8.04 -2.27 -6.30
N LEU A 134 -7.00 -1.42 -6.24
CA LEU A 134 -5.94 -1.58 -5.27
C LEU A 134 -6.51 -1.43 -3.86
N ASN A 135 -6.07 -2.31 -2.98
CA ASN A 135 -6.36 -2.26 -1.57
C ASN A 135 -5.05 -2.40 -0.77
N LEU A 136 -5.14 -2.27 0.55
CA LEU A 136 -3.96 -2.34 1.41
C LEU A 136 -3.24 -3.70 1.32
N VAL A 137 -3.99 -4.81 1.24
CA VAL A 137 -3.46 -6.18 1.15
C VAL A 137 -2.70 -6.38 -0.16
N THR A 138 -3.29 -6.03 -1.29
CA THR A 138 -2.63 -6.16 -2.60
C THR A 138 -1.35 -5.33 -2.69
N VAL A 139 -1.34 -4.17 -2.03
CA VAL A 139 -0.22 -3.23 -2.05
C VAL A 139 0.97 -3.72 -1.20
N ILE A 140 0.71 -4.45 -0.11
CA ILE A 140 1.77 -5.03 0.74
C ILE A 140 2.26 -6.41 0.25
N SER A 141 1.45 -7.14 -0.52
CA SER A 141 1.78 -8.47 -1.05
C SER A 141 3.17 -8.59 -1.73
N PRO A 142 3.59 -7.66 -2.61
CA PRO A 142 4.92 -7.72 -3.23
C PRO A 142 6.07 -7.75 -2.19
N ILE A 143 5.91 -7.05 -1.07
CA ILE A 143 6.92 -7.00 -0.01
C ILE A 143 6.99 -8.35 0.71
N PHE A 144 5.84 -8.97 1.01
CA PHE A 144 5.81 -10.31 1.60
C PHE A 144 6.45 -11.36 0.69
N VAL A 145 6.12 -11.31 -0.61
CA VAL A 145 6.73 -12.20 -1.62
C VAL A 145 8.24 -12.02 -1.67
N LEU A 146 8.73 -10.77 -1.62
CA LEU A 146 10.16 -10.50 -1.59
C LEU A 146 10.83 -11.10 -0.35
N VAL A 147 10.30 -10.85 0.84
CA VAL A 147 10.92 -11.28 2.10
C VAL A 147 10.90 -12.80 2.23
N MET A 148 9.74 -13.43 2.01
CA MET A 148 9.60 -14.89 2.10
C MET A 148 10.39 -15.60 0.99
N GLY A 149 10.31 -15.10 -0.24
CA GLY A 149 11.02 -15.68 -1.38
C GLY A 149 12.54 -15.55 -1.27
N SER A 150 13.03 -14.40 -0.79
CA SER A 150 14.48 -14.19 -0.63
C SER A 150 15.07 -15.06 0.47
N ALA A 151 14.29 -15.42 1.50
CA ALA A 151 14.72 -16.36 2.53
C ALA A 151 15.05 -17.75 1.94
N TYR A 152 14.29 -18.24 0.96
CA TYR A 152 14.60 -19.49 0.26
C TYR A 152 15.90 -19.40 -0.54
N GLY A 153 16.12 -18.27 -1.22
CA GLY A 153 17.37 -18.01 -1.92
C GLY A 153 18.57 -17.93 -0.98
N LEU A 154 18.42 -17.29 0.18
CA LEU A 154 19.44 -17.26 1.23
C LEU A 154 19.75 -18.66 1.74
N HIS A 155 18.72 -19.46 2.03
CA HIS A 155 18.89 -20.83 2.50
C HIS A 155 19.66 -21.68 1.48
N TYR A 156 19.29 -21.59 0.19
CA TYR A 156 20.02 -22.26 -0.88
C TYR A 156 21.48 -21.79 -0.97
N VAL A 157 21.71 -20.48 -1.01
CA VAL A 157 23.05 -19.90 -1.19
C VAL A 157 23.95 -20.20 0.00
N SER A 158 23.44 -20.17 1.23
CA SER A 158 24.20 -20.54 2.43
C SER A 158 24.66 -21.99 2.34
N HIS A 159 23.75 -22.92 2.06
CA HIS A 159 24.11 -24.34 1.90
C HIS A 159 25.05 -24.58 0.71
N PHE A 160 24.89 -23.83 -0.38
CA PHE A 160 25.81 -23.89 -1.51
C PHE A 160 27.21 -23.48 -1.07
N MET A 161 27.34 -22.35 -0.36
CA MET A 161 28.63 -21.81 0.11
C MET A 161 29.33 -22.72 1.11
N ASP A 162 28.61 -23.28 2.07
CA ASP A 162 29.16 -24.17 3.09
C ASP A 162 29.73 -25.47 2.49
N ASN A 163 29.19 -25.90 1.35
CA ASN A 163 29.63 -27.11 0.66
C ASN A 163 30.63 -26.84 -0.47
N ILE A 164 30.98 -25.58 -0.78
CA ILE A 164 32.01 -25.24 -1.79
C ILE A 164 33.33 -26.03 -1.57
N PRO A 165 33.87 -26.16 -0.34
CA PRO A 165 35.13 -26.86 -0.13
C PRO A 165 35.05 -28.38 -0.35
N ARG A 166 33.83 -28.95 -0.36
CA ARG A 166 33.60 -30.40 -0.39
C ARG A 166 33.42 -30.96 -1.81
N TYR A 167 33.22 -30.10 -2.80
CA TYR A 167 32.95 -30.50 -4.18
C TYR A 167 33.85 -29.77 -5.16
N SER A 168 34.57 -30.52 -5.99
CA SER A 168 35.44 -29.99 -7.04
C SER A 168 34.65 -29.50 -8.25
N ASP A 169 33.55 -30.19 -8.59
CA ASP A 169 32.66 -29.83 -9.69
C ASP A 169 31.49 -28.96 -9.18
N ARG A 170 31.38 -27.75 -9.76
CA ARG A 170 30.31 -26.80 -9.44
C ARG A 170 28.93 -27.29 -9.89
N ARG A 171 28.84 -28.07 -10.96
CA ARG A 171 27.57 -28.63 -11.42
C ARG A 171 27.07 -29.67 -10.44
N GLN A 172 27.95 -30.56 -10.00
CA GLN A 172 27.64 -31.55 -8.96
C GLN A 172 27.21 -30.88 -7.66
N LEU A 173 27.93 -29.83 -7.21
CA LEU A 173 27.58 -29.06 -6.03
C LEU A 173 26.16 -28.49 -6.10
N THR A 174 25.78 -27.84 -7.22
CA THR A 174 24.43 -27.30 -7.43
C THR A 174 23.35 -28.36 -7.29
N VAL A 175 23.53 -29.52 -7.94
CA VAL A 175 22.55 -30.62 -7.88
C VAL A 175 22.41 -31.14 -6.45
N GLU A 176 23.53 -31.30 -5.74
CA GLU A 176 23.51 -31.85 -4.39
C GLU A 176 22.95 -30.84 -3.37
N THR A 177 23.28 -29.55 -3.50
CA THR A 177 22.62 -28.49 -2.72
C THR A 177 21.12 -28.51 -2.96
N MET A 178 20.67 -28.62 -4.21
CA MET A 178 19.25 -28.69 -4.53
C MET A 178 18.57 -29.94 -3.93
N ARG A 179 19.26 -31.09 -3.88
CA ARG A 179 18.75 -32.28 -3.19
C ARG A 179 18.62 -32.09 -1.69
N MET A 180 19.55 -31.37 -1.06
CA MET A 180 19.52 -31.08 0.37
C MET A 180 18.41 -30.09 0.74
N VAL A 181 18.31 -28.96 0.01
CA VAL A 181 17.39 -27.86 0.39
C VAL A 181 16.07 -27.84 -0.38
N GLY A 182 15.96 -28.56 -1.49
CA GLY A 182 14.79 -28.53 -2.36
C GLY A 182 13.52 -29.03 -1.69
N THR A 183 13.57 -30.18 -1.01
CA THR A 183 12.41 -30.74 -0.30
C THR A 183 11.93 -29.82 0.83
N PRO A 184 12.80 -29.31 1.73
CA PRO A 184 12.40 -28.31 2.73
C PRO A 184 11.75 -27.06 2.12
N ILE A 185 12.36 -26.48 1.08
CA ILE A 185 11.84 -25.27 0.41
C ILE A 185 10.47 -25.55 -0.23
N PHE A 186 10.31 -26.71 -0.87
CA PHE A 186 9.06 -27.09 -1.51
C PHE A 186 7.93 -27.26 -0.49
N LEU A 187 8.19 -27.95 0.61
CA LEU A 187 7.22 -28.10 1.70
C LEU A 187 6.85 -26.74 2.31
N ALA A 188 7.84 -25.88 2.58
CA ALA A 188 7.60 -24.53 3.09
C ALA A 188 6.76 -23.68 2.12
N THR A 189 6.96 -23.87 0.81
CA THR A 189 6.17 -23.19 -0.23
C THR A 189 4.72 -23.68 -0.20
N ILE A 190 4.48 -24.99 -0.11
CA ILE A 190 3.13 -25.56 -0.01
C ILE A 190 2.40 -25.06 1.23
N THR A 191 3.07 -25.04 2.39
CA THR A 191 2.45 -24.56 3.63
C THR A 191 2.12 -23.07 3.55
N THR A 192 2.98 -22.28 2.91
CA THR A 192 2.74 -20.86 2.67
C THR A 192 1.55 -20.66 1.73
N MET A 193 1.49 -21.42 0.64
CA MET A 193 0.35 -21.42 -0.28
C MET A 193 -0.95 -21.80 0.42
N ALA A 194 -0.94 -22.84 1.26
CA ALA A 194 -2.12 -23.23 2.05
C ALA A 194 -2.56 -22.12 3.02
N GLY A 195 -1.60 -21.45 3.67
CA GLY A 195 -1.85 -20.30 4.53
C GLY A 195 -2.54 -19.16 3.79
N PHE A 196 -1.99 -18.72 2.65
CA PHE A 196 -2.62 -17.68 1.84
C PHE A 196 -3.94 -18.13 1.21
N ALA A 197 -4.05 -19.38 0.76
CA ALA A 197 -5.29 -19.92 0.19
C ALA A 197 -6.44 -19.94 1.21
N SER A 198 -6.14 -20.11 2.50
CA SER A 198 -7.16 -20.04 3.54
C SER A 198 -7.86 -18.66 3.62
N LEU A 199 -7.16 -17.57 3.24
CA LEU A 199 -7.73 -16.22 3.21
C LEU A 199 -8.82 -16.07 2.14
N ALA A 200 -8.86 -16.94 1.13
CA ALA A 200 -9.90 -16.91 0.11
C ALA A 200 -11.32 -17.22 0.67
N TRP A 201 -11.40 -17.88 1.83
CA TRP A 201 -12.64 -18.19 2.54
C TRP A 201 -13.12 -17.08 3.49
N THR A 202 -12.33 -16.02 3.67
CA THR A 202 -12.72 -14.90 4.55
C THR A 202 -13.86 -14.09 3.93
N GLU A 203 -14.76 -13.56 4.76
CA GLU A 203 -15.87 -12.70 4.29
C GLU A 203 -15.39 -11.32 3.82
N LEU A 204 -14.16 -10.92 4.15
CA LEU A 204 -13.58 -9.63 3.79
C LEU A 204 -13.09 -9.65 2.33
N PRO A 205 -13.72 -8.90 1.40
CA PRO A 205 -13.34 -8.94 -0.02
C PRO A 205 -11.88 -8.52 -0.26
N ALA A 206 -11.36 -7.61 0.56
CA ALA A 206 -9.98 -7.14 0.46
C ALA A 206 -8.94 -8.24 0.75
N MET A 207 -9.29 -9.27 1.52
CA MET A 207 -8.40 -10.39 1.84
C MET A 207 -8.46 -11.54 0.82
N ARG A 208 -9.46 -11.54 -0.06
CA ARG A 208 -9.63 -12.58 -1.09
C ARG A 208 -8.85 -12.28 -2.37
N GLN A 209 -8.36 -11.06 -2.51
CA GLN A 209 -7.58 -10.54 -3.63
C GLN A 209 -6.09 -10.70 -3.34
#